data_AF-A0A7R9QI52-F1
#
_entry.id   AF-A0A7R9QI52-F1
#
_cell.length_a   1.000
_cell.length_b   1.000
_cell.length_c   1.000
_cell.angle_alpha   90.00
_cell.angle_beta   90.00
_cell.angle_gamma   90.00
#
_symmetry.space_group_name_H-M   'P 1'
#
loop_
_entity.id
_entity.type
_entity.pdbx_description
1 polymer ?
#
loop_
_entity_poly.entity_id
_entity_poly.type
_entity_poly.pdbx_seq_one_letter_code
_entity_poly.pdbx_strand_id
1 'polypeptide(L)'
;MSYLISLSSNLANDHIEGIKEMITEEAYEEVVKNYSDYSLQQKSLLKVNTEDILFCYPYNIQIMKQSPDSVTVKIFVVFDCVSGINDLIQNHMSNQNFKFMSFNKYMQNKICLNYQFIRHYMKDNQSDWIVDKLLHMKDKDILKMYRLFRK
;
A
#
# COMPACT_ATOMS: atom_id res chain seq x y z
N MET A 1 -7.99 -3.06 6.84
CA MET A 1 -7.02 -4.08 6.40
C MET A 1 -7.51 -4.91 5.23
N SER A 2 -8.73 -5.47 5.26
CA SER A 2 -9.26 -6.32 4.17
C SER A 2 -9.14 -5.73 2.76
N TYR A 3 -9.36 -4.41 2.63
CA TYR A 3 -9.27 -3.69 1.35
C TYR A 3 -7.86 -3.73 0.72
N LEU A 4 -6.84 -3.42 1.51
CA LEU A 4 -5.43 -3.48 1.08
C LEU A 4 -5.04 -4.89 0.66
N ILE A 5 -5.42 -5.89 1.46
CA ILE A 5 -5.11 -7.29 1.20
C ILE A 5 -5.78 -7.75 -0.10
N SER A 6 -7.05 -7.41 -0.32
CA SER A 6 -7.76 -7.76 -1.56
C SER A 6 -7.13 -7.10 -2.78
N LEU A 7 -6.86 -5.79 -2.72
CA LEU A 7 -6.27 -5.03 -3.83
C LEU A 7 -4.87 -5.56 -4.18
N SER A 8 -3.99 -5.70 -3.18
CA SER A 8 -2.64 -6.23 -3.38
C SER A 8 -2.65 -7.67 -3.89
N SER A 9 -3.62 -8.49 -3.48
CA SER A 9 -3.79 -9.87 -3.96
C SER A 9 -4.22 -9.92 -5.42
N ASN A 10 -5.15 -9.07 -5.85
CA ASN A 10 -5.55 -9.00 -7.25
C ASN A 10 -4.36 -8.58 -8.13
N LEU A 11 -3.63 -7.55 -7.72
CA LEU A 11 -2.41 -7.11 -8.41
C LEU A 11 -1.33 -8.19 -8.46
N ALA A 12 -1.13 -8.96 -7.39
CA ALA A 12 -0.10 -10.00 -7.37
C ALA A 12 -0.42 -11.21 -8.27
N ASN A 13 -1.71 -11.43 -8.58
CA ASN A 13 -2.20 -12.59 -9.33
C ASN A 13 -2.64 -12.24 -10.76
N ASP A 14 -2.19 -11.11 -11.32
CA ASP A 14 -2.53 -10.66 -12.68
C ASP A 14 -4.03 -10.43 -12.92
N HIS A 15 -4.79 -10.19 -11.86
CA HIS A 15 -6.23 -9.89 -11.91
C HIS A 15 -6.48 -8.38 -11.82
N ILE A 16 -5.92 -7.61 -12.75
CA ILE A 16 -6.00 -6.14 -12.70
C ILE A 16 -7.42 -5.61 -12.87
N GLU A 17 -8.28 -6.27 -13.64
CA GLU A 17 -9.69 -5.87 -13.76
C GLU A 17 -10.43 -5.96 -12.41
N GLY A 18 -9.99 -6.85 -11.52
CA GLY A 18 -10.60 -7.06 -10.21
C GLY A 18 -10.44 -5.89 -9.23
N ILE A 19 -9.61 -4.89 -9.55
CA ILE A 19 -9.42 -3.69 -8.72
C ILE A 19 -10.17 -2.46 -9.24
N LYS A 20 -10.83 -2.53 -10.41
CA LYS A 20 -11.42 -1.37 -11.07
C LYS A 20 -12.48 -0.65 -10.22
N GLU A 21 -13.32 -1.41 -9.53
CA GLU A 21 -14.33 -0.85 -8.62
C GLU A 21 -13.76 -0.52 -7.22
N MET A 22 -12.51 -0.88 -6.97
CA MET A 22 -11.86 -0.65 -5.67
C MET A 22 -11.11 0.70 -5.61
N ILE A 23 -10.88 1.32 -6.76
CA ILE A 23 -10.06 2.53 -6.87
C ILE A 23 -10.77 3.53 -7.78
N THR A 24 -10.37 4.79 -7.75
CA THR A 24 -10.87 5.79 -8.69
C THR A 24 -10.40 5.47 -10.11
N GLU A 25 -11.12 5.97 -11.12
CA GLU A 25 -10.76 5.76 -12.52
C GLU A 25 -9.36 6.29 -12.83
N GLU A 26 -9.01 7.47 -12.30
CA GLU A 26 -7.69 8.06 -12.48
C GLU A 26 -6.57 7.21 -11.84
N ALA A 27 -6.83 6.66 -10.65
CA ALA A 27 -5.88 5.76 -10.00
C ALA A 27 -5.73 4.45 -10.78
N TYR A 28 -6.82 3.94 -11.35
CA TYR A 28 -6.83 2.72 -12.15
C TYR A 28 -5.99 2.86 -13.41
N GLU A 29 -6.15 3.96 -14.15
CA GLU A 29 -5.34 4.23 -15.34
C GLU A 29 -3.84 4.31 -15.00
N GLU A 30 -3.48 4.99 -13.91
CA GLU A 30 -2.08 5.07 -13.45
C GLU A 30 -1.53 3.69 -13.05
N VAL A 31 -2.31 2.89 -12.33
CA VAL A 31 -1.92 1.53 -11.96
C VAL A 31 -1.74 0.66 -13.18
N VAL A 32 -2.70 0.63 -14.13
CA VAL A 32 -2.60 -0.17 -15.37
C VAL A 32 -1.34 0.18 -16.14
N LYS A 33 -1.06 1.48 -16.30
CA LYS A 33 0.14 1.96 -16.97
C LYS A 33 1.41 1.44 -16.28
N ASN A 34 1.56 1.70 -14.98
CA ASN A 34 2.75 1.29 -14.22
C ASN A 34 2.90 -0.24 -14.15
N TYR A 35 1.79 -0.95 -14.03
CA TYR A 35 1.72 -2.40 -13.92
C TYR A 35 2.12 -3.11 -15.22
N SER A 36 1.88 -2.48 -16.38
CA SER A 36 2.26 -3.03 -17.68
C SER A 36 3.78 -3.17 -17.85
N ASP A 37 4.56 -2.34 -17.16
CA ASP A 37 6.02 -2.37 -17.18
C ASP A 37 6.63 -3.42 -16.22
N TYR A 38 5.80 -4.07 -15.39
CA TYR A 38 6.29 -5.00 -14.38
C TYR A 38 6.46 -6.41 -14.94
N SER A 39 7.63 -6.99 -14.68
CA SER A 39 7.84 -8.43 -14.85
C SER A 39 6.92 -9.24 -13.91
N LEU A 40 6.67 -10.51 -14.25
CA LEU A 40 5.91 -11.43 -13.39
C LEU A 40 6.47 -11.50 -11.96
N GLN A 41 7.80 -11.47 -11.82
CA GLN A 41 8.45 -11.46 -10.52
C GLN A 41 8.12 -10.16 -9.75
N GLN A 42 8.15 -9.00 -10.40
CA GLN A 42 7.76 -7.74 -9.76
C GLN A 42 6.28 -7.71 -9.37
N LYS A 43 5.40 -8.26 -10.21
CA LYS A 43 3.97 -8.39 -9.90
C LYS A 43 3.75 -9.25 -8.66
N SER A 44 4.40 -10.41 -8.56
CA SER A 44 4.28 -11.28 -7.38
C SER A 44 4.72 -10.60 -6.07
N LEU A 45 5.67 -9.66 -6.14
CA LEU A 45 6.17 -8.91 -5.00
C LEU A 45 5.18 -7.85 -4.48
N LEU A 46 4.09 -7.58 -5.21
CA LEU A 46 3.02 -6.68 -4.76
C LEU A 46 2.13 -7.31 -3.70
N LYS A 47 2.20 -8.63 -3.49
CA LYS A 47 1.39 -9.33 -2.50
C LYS A 47 1.73 -8.82 -1.10
N VAL A 48 0.69 -8.42 -0.38
CA VAL A 48 0.78 -8.08 1.05
C VAL A 48 -0.02 -9.10 1.82
N ASN A 49 0.58 -9.64 2.88
CA ASN A 49 -0.12 -10.49 3.83
C ASN A 49 -0.40 -9.72 5.12
N THR A 50 -1.46 -10.09 5.83
CA THR A 50 -1.91 -9.36 7.02
C THR A 50 -0.86 -9.41 8.13
N GLU A 51 -0.22 -10.55 8.27
CA GLU A 51 0.85 -10.83 9.22
C GLU A 51 2.15 -10.08 8.95
N ASP A 52 2.33 -9.57 7.72
CA ASP A 52 3.50 -8.78 7.35
C ASP A 52 3.33 -7.29 7.72
N ILE A 53 2.13 -6.85 8.15
CA ILE A 53 1.83 -5.46 8.53
C ILE A 53 2.25 -5.24 9.99
N LEU A 54 3.29 -4.44 10.21
CA LEU A 54 3.77 -4.07 11.54
C LEU A 54 2.99 -2.89 12.12
N PHE A 55 2.76 -1.87 11.30
CA PHE A 55 2.05 -0.66 11.69
C PHE A 55 1.06 -0.25 10.62
N CYS A 56 -0.09 0.25 11.05
CA CYS A 56 -1.11 0.84 10.21
C CYS A 56 -1.64 2.09 10.92
N TYR A 57 -1.45 3.26 10.33
CA TYR A 57 -1.88 4.51 10.96
C TYR A 57 -2.36 5.54 9.93
N PRO A 58 -3.41 6.32 10.27
CA PRO A 58 -3.77 7.48 9.47
C PRO A 58 -2.68 8.55 9.62
N TYR A 59 -2.18 9.03 8.50
CA TYR A 59 -1.20 10.11 8.45
C TYR A 59 -1.86 11.47 8.26
N ASN A 60 -2.90 11.54 7.42
CA ASN A 60 -3.61 12.77 7.13
C ASN A 60 -5.09 12.50 6.87
N ILE A 61 -5.95 13.39 7.38
CA ILE A 61 -7.39 13.37 7.12
C ILE A 61 -7.77 14.72 6.55
N GLN A 62 -8.45 14.72 5.41
CA GLN A 62 -8.95 15.92 4.74
C GLN A 62 -10.47 15.84 4.66
N ILE A 63 -11.14 16.91 5.05
CA ILE A 63 -12.58 17.03 4.97
C ILE A 63 -12.87 18.26 4.11
N MET A 64 -13.49 18.03 2.95
CA MET A 64 -13.82 19.05 1.99
C MET A 64 -15.33 19.20 1.93
N LYS A 65 -15.84 20.34 2.38
CA LYS A 65 -17.25 20.68 2.27
C LYS A 65 -17.51 21.26 0.88
N GLN A 66 -18.31 20.56 0.08
CA GLN A 66 -18.68 20.98 -1.27
C GLN A 66 -19.98 21.79 -1.28
N SER A 67 -20.91 21.44 -0.38
CA SER A 67 -22.17 22.17 -0.17
C SER A 67 -22.67 21.96 1.27
N PRO A 68 -23.78 22.58 1.71
CA PRO A 68 -24.37 22.31 3.03
C PRO A 68 -24.64 20.82 3.29
N ASP A 69 -25.00 20.10 2.23
CA ASP A 69 -25.48 18.72 2.24
C ASP A 69 -24.46 17.74 1.59
N SER A 70 -23.24 18.20 1.29
CA SER A 70 -22.21 17.41 0.60
C SER A 70 -20.81 17.63 1.18
N VAL A 71 -20.18 16.51 1.57
CA VAL A 71 -18.83 16.48 2.14
C VAL A 71 -18.05 15.33 1.50
N THR A 72 -16.81 15.59 1.11
CA THR A 72 -15.86 14.55 0.71
C THR A 72 -14.80 14.39 1.79
N VAL A 73 -14.54 13.15 2.21
CA VAL A 73 -13.50 12.81 3.17
C VAL A 73 -12.40 12.04 2.45
N LYS A 74 -11.15 12.47 2.64
CA LYS A 74 -9.96 11.73 2.21
C LYS A 74 -9.14 11.34 3.42
N ILE A 75 -8.72 10.08 3.50
CA ILE A 75 -7.86 9.57 4.57
C ILE A 75 -6.62 8.96 3.94
N PHE A 76 -5.46 9.53 4.25
CA PHE A 76 -4.17 8.96 3.89
C PHE A 76 -3.70 8.02 5.00
N VAL A 77 -3.53 6.75 4.67
CA VAL A 77 -3.10 5.70 5.60
C VAL A 77 -1.75 5.17 5.15
N VAL A 78 -0.84 5.04 6.12
CA VAL A 78 0.47 4.42 5.93
C VAL A 78 0.42 3.02 6.54
N PHE A 79 0.89 2.04 5.78
CA PHE A 79 1.16 0.69 6.26
C PHE A 79 2.66 0.42 6.17
N ASP A 80 3.29 0.18 7.31
CA ASP A 80 4.68 -0.27 7.41
C ASP A 80 4.66 -1.80 7.45
N CYS A 81 5.23 -2.41 6.42
CA CYS A 81 5.20 -3.86 6.24
C CYS A 81 6.62 -4.41 6.14
N VAL A 82 6.81 -5.65 6.61
CA VAL A 82 8.04 -6.40 6.39
C VAL A 82 7.66 -7.78 5.89
N SER A 83 7.92 -8.02 4.60
CA SER A 83 7.56 -9.30 3.97
C SER A 83 8.29 -10.47 4.63
N GLY A 84 7.54 -11.49 5.07
CA GLY A 84 8.07 -12.67 5.74
C GLY A 84 8.59 -12.40 7.15
N ILE A 85 8.02 -11.42 7.86
CA ILE A 85 8.50 -11.03 9.20
C ILE A 85 8.45 -12.17 10.20
N ASN A 86 7.42 -13.02 10.13
CA ASN A 86 7.29 -14.17 11.02
C ASN A 86 8.47 -15.15 10.87
N ASP A 87 8.85 -15.45 9.63
CA ASP A 87 10.02 -16.30 9.35
C ASP A 87 11.31 -15.65 9.86
N LEU A 88 11.44 -14.32 9.72
CA LEU A 88 12.59 -13.58 10.24
C LEU A 88 12.67 -13.67 11.77
N ILE A 89 11.53 -13.51 12.46
CA ILE A 89 11.45 -13.61 13.92
C ILE A 89 11.78 -15.04 14.37
N GLN A 90 11.17 -16.06 13.77
CA GLN A 90 11.40 -17.45 14.13
C GLN A 90 12.88 -17.86 13.96
N ASN A 91 13.49 -17.46 12.84
CA ASN A 91 14.91 -17.72 12.58
C ASN A 91 15.85 -16.95 13.52
N HIS A 92 15.45 -15.75 13.97
CA HIS A 92 16.22 -14.99 14.95
C HIS A 92 16.13 -15.63 16.34
N MET A 93 14.96 -16.13 16.74
CA MET A 93 14.75 -16.80 18.03
C MET A 93 15.52 -18.12 18.15
N SER A 94 15.73 -18.83 17.04
CA SER A 94 16.45 -20.11 17.02
C SER A 94 17.98 -19.99 16.96
N ASN A 95 18.55 -18.82 16.62
CA ASN A 95 20.00 -18.63 16.44
C ASN A 95 20.52 -17.33 17.08
N GLN A 96 21.17 -17.43 18.24
CA GLN A 96 21.67 -16.26 19.01
C GLN A 96 22.77 -15.44 18.31
N ASN A 97 23.47 -16.02 17.31
CA ASN A 97 24.56 -15.35 16.56
C ASN A 97 24.09 -14.61 15.28
N PHE A 98 22.78 -14.54 15.00
CA PHE A 98 22.24 -14.10 13.70
C PHE A 98 21.89 -12.59 13.58
N LYS A 99 22.34 -11.75 14.51
CA LYS A 99 21.85 -10.37 14.67
C LYS A 99 22.08 -9.44 13.46
N PHE A 100 23.22 -9.55 12.77
CA PHE A 100 23.52 -8.65 11.64
C PHE A 100 22.83 -9.06 10.33
N MET A 101 22.80 -10.37 10.03
CA MET A 101 22.16 -10.88 8.82
C MET A 101 20.63 -10.71 8.87
N SER A 102 20.03 -10.86 10.05
CA SER A 102 18.59 -10.62 10.27
C SER A 102 18.21 -9.16 10.07
N PHE A 103 19.02 -8.20 10.54
CA PHE A 103 18.76 -6.76 10.32
C PHE A 103 18.84 -6.35 8.84
N ASN A 104 19.84 -6.86 8.11
CA ASN A 104 19.95 -6.58 6.67
C ASN A 104 18.75 -7.16 5.89
N LYS A 105 18.32 -8.39 6.22
CA LYS A 105 17.17 -9.01 5.57
C LYS A 105 15.86 -8.29 5.93
N TYR A 106 15.71 -7.85 7.18
CA TYR A 106 14.61 -6.97 7.61
C TYR A 106 14.54 -5.71 6.75
N MET A 107 15.66 -4.99 6.60
CA MET A 107 15.70 -3.76 5.79
C MET A 107 15.44 -3.99 4.30
N GLN A 108 15.85 -5.14 3.76
CA GLN A 108 15.58 -5.51 2.36
C GLN A 108 14.11 -5.87 2.11
N ASN A 109 13.43 -6.40 3.12
CA ASN A 109 12.05 -6.84 3.07
C ASN A 109 11.05 -5.77 3.50
N LYS A 110 11.53 -4.63 3.99
CA LYS A 110 10.68 -3.52 4.41
C LYS A 110 10.03 -2.83 3.20
N ILE A 111 8.71 -2.66 3.31
CA ILE A 111 7.83 -2.11 2.29
C ILE A 111 6.99 -1.03 2.95
N CYS A 112 6.95 0.14 2.34
CA CYS A 112 6.07 1.24 2.72
C CYS A 112 4.91 1.30 1.74
N LEU A 113 3.70 1.24 2.27
CA LEU A 113 2.46 1.31 1.49
C LEU A 113 1.69 2.55 1.92
N ASN A 114 1.40 3.43 0.97
CA ASN A 114 0.64 4.64 1.24
C ASN A 114 -0.64 4.61 0.42
N TYR A 115 -1.79 4.67 1.08
CA TYR A 115 -3.09 4.58 0.44
C TYR A 115 -3.94 5.77 0.86
N GLN A 116 -4.43 6.53 -0.11
CA GLN A 116 -5.43 7.56 0.11
C GLN A 116 -6.80 6.97 -0.20
N PHE A 117 -7.62 6.83 0.83
CA PHE A 117 -9.03 6.47 0.67
C PHE A 117 -9.86 7.73 0.50
N ILE A 118 -10.88 7.66 -0.36
CA ILE A 118 -11.85 8.73 -0.58
C ILE A 118 -13.25 8.18 -0.33
N ARG A 119 -14.12 9.03 0.24
CA ARG A 119 -15.55 8.77 0.38
C ARG A 119 -16.35 10.04 0.26
N HIS A 120 -17.47 9.95 -0.44
CA HIS A 120 -18.42 11.02 -0.60
C HIS A 120 -19.62 10.81 0.32
N TYR A 121 -19.95 11.84 1.08
CA TYR A 121 -21.11 11.91 1.95
C TYR A 121 -22.08 12.93 1.36
N MET A 122 -23.30 12.50 1.15
CA MET A 122 -24.45 13.34 0.82
C MET A 122 -25.51 13.18 1.91
N LYS A 123 -26.44 14.13 2.00
CA LYS A 123 -27.48 14.19 3.05
C LYS A 123 -28.13 12.84 3.39
N ASP A 124 -28.50 12.07 2.37
CA ASP A 124 -29.25 10.83 2.51
C ASP A 124 -28.51 9.61 1.94
N ASN A 125 -27.26 9.78 1.51
CA ASN A 125 -26.48 8.69 0.90
C ASN A 125 -24.97 8.87 1.10
N GLN A 126 -24.22 7.77 1.10
CA GLN A 126 -22.77 7.78 1.13
C GLN A 126 -22.24 6.77 0.12
N SER A 127 -21.12 7.10 -0.54
CA SER A 127 -20.41 6.13 -1.37
C SER A 127 -19.73 5.06 -0.50
N ASP A 128 -19.23 4.01 -1.11
CA ASP A 128 -18.23 3.15 -0.47
C ASP A 128 -16.87 3.87 -0.38
N TRP A 129 -15.99 3.35 0.47
CA TRP A 129 -14.59 3.76 0.47
C TRP A 129 -13.88 3.13 -0.73
N ILE A 130 -13.24 3.96 -1.54
CA ILE A 130 -12.36 3.54 -2.64
C ILE A 130 -10.99 4.21 -2.50
N VAL A 131 -9.99 3.68 -3.20
CA VAL A 131 -8.63 4.25 -3.18
C VAL A 131 -8.49 5.29 -4.30
N ASP A 132 -8.13 6.51 -3.92
CA ASP A 132 -7.87 7.64 -4.83
C ASP A 132 -6.40 7.71 -5.25
N LYS A 133 -5.49 7.27 -4.38
CA LYS A 133 -4.04 7.22 -4.64
C LYS A 133 -3.43 6.05 -3.91
N LEU A 134 -2.46 5.38 -4.53
CA LEU A 134 -1.68 4.35 -3.87
C LEU A 134 -0.20 4.42 -4.24
N LEU A 135 0.63 4.01 -3.30
CA LEU A 135 2.05 3.79 -3.49
C LEU A 135 2.43 2.45 -2.88
N HIS A 136 3.15 1.64 -3.64
CA HIS A 136 3.77 0.42 -3.16
C HIS A 136 5.27 0.52 -3.40
N MET A 137 6.08 0.62 -2.34
CA MET A 137 7.51 0.85 -2.48
C MET A 137 8.34 0.08 -1.47
N LYS A 138 9.48 -0.45 -1.89
CA LYS A 138 10.49 -0.97 -0.97
C LYS A 138 11.21 0.19 -0.31
N ASP A 139 11.45 0.09 1.00
CA ASP A 139 12.06 1.18 1.79
C ASP A 139 13.43 1.60 1.22
N LYS A 140 14.21 0.62 0.72
CA LYS A 140 15.51 0.84 0.07
C LYS A 140 15.45 1.70 -1.20
N ASP A 141 14.30 1.74 -1.88
CA ASP A 141 14.12 2.47 -3.13
C ASP A 141 13.66 3.92 -2.90
N ILE A 142 13.18 4.26 -1.69
CA ILE A 142 12.78 5.62 -1.30
C ILE A 142 13.94 6.62 -1.46
N LEU A 143 15.16 6.23 -1.05
CA LEU A 143 16.35 7.07 -1.16
C LEU A 143 16.73 7.38 -2.62
N LYS A 144 16.40 6.50 -3.56
CA LYS A 144 16.64 6.76 -4.99
C LYS A 144 15.69 7.84 -5.50
N MET A 145 14.43 7.83 -5.07
CA MET A 145 13.47 8.88 -5.43
C MET A 145 13.86 10.25 -4.88
N TYR A 146 14.27 10.34 -3.62
CA TYR A 146 14.71 11.62 -3.03
C TYR A 146 15.83 12.29 -3.84
N ARG A 147 16.70 11.51 -4.49
CA ARG A 147 17.77 12.03 -5.35
C ARG A 147 17.27 12.47 -6.72
N LEU A 148 16.18 11.90 -7.23
CA LEU A 148 15.56 12.27 -8.50
C LEU A 148 14.79 13.59 -8.41
N PHE A 149 14.10 13.84 -7.29
CA PHE A 149 13.31 15.08 -7.07
C PHE A 149 14.14 16.29 -6.62
N ARG A 150 15.46 16.13 -6.47
CA ARG A 150 16.39 17.22 -6.11
C ARG A 150 17.18 17.77 -7.31
N LYS A 151 16.83 17.36 -8.52
CA LYS A 151 17.27 17.98 -9.78
C LYS A 151 16.18 18.90 -10.30
#